data_AF-A0A7J7HA35-F1
#
_entry.id   AF-A0A7J7HA35-F1
#
_cell.length_a   1.000
_cell.length_b   1.000
_cell.length_c   1.000
_cell.angle_alpha   90.00
_cell.angle_beta   90.00
_cell.angle_gamma   90.00
#
_symmetry.space_group_name_H-M   'P 1'
#
loop_
_entity.id
_entity.type
_entity.pdbx_description
1 polymer ?
#
loop_
_entity_poly.entity_id
_entity_poly.type
_entity_poly.pdbx_seq_one_letter_code
_entity_poly.pdbx_strand_id
1 'polypeptide(L)'
;MLLLFLLLPFLLSSHPHMVDSAHCTTTAAAKTFQKCMTLPSQQASIAWTFHPHNATLDLVFFGTFISPSGWVAWGINPSSAEMTGTRALIAFPDPNSGQLVLLPYILDPTVKLQRGPLLSRPLDIHLHSSSATLYGGKLATVHDGASIQIYATLKLVPNKTKIHHVWNRGLYVQGYSPTIHPTTINDLSSIATIDLLSGSQSKENNNIQTLKVAHGIINGVSWGILLPIGAVTARYLRHFQTLGPAWFYAHAGVQLMAFFLGTVGFAIGIHLGELSPGRVYGLHRKLGFAAFCLGSLQTLALLFRPKTTNKFRKYWKSYHHFVGYACVVIGVVNVFQGFEVMGEGRSYAKLGYCLSLSTLIGVCVAMEVNAWVVFCRKAKEEKLRREGLIGGSEKASGSSHS
;
A
#
# COMPACT_ATOMS: atom_id res chain seq x y z
N MET A 1 20.62 -0.86 23.38
CA MET A 1 19.46 -0.24 24.07
C MET A 1 18.72 0.75 23.16
N LEU A 2 19.37 1.79 22.61
CA LEU A 2 18.73 2.77 21.71
C LEU A 2 18.10 2.15 20.44
N LEU A 3 18.77 1.17 19.83
CA LEU A 3 18.26 0.44 18.65
C LEU A 3 16.99 -0.37 18.96
N LEU A 4 16.88 -0.88 20.20
CA LEU A 4 15.74 -1.69 20.66
C LEU A 4 14.53 -0.80 20.97
N PHE A 5 14.76 0.39 21.52
CA PHE A 5 13.72 1.40 21.78
C PHE A 5 13.11 1.99 20.50
N LEU A 6 13.89 2.11 19.41
CA LEU A 6 13.40 2.61 18.12
C LEU A 6 12.58 1.55 17.33
N LEU A 7 12.78 0.26 17.62
CA LEU A 7 12.07 -0.86 17.01
C LEU A 7 10.82 -1.30 17.79
N LEU A 8 10.73 -0.95 19.09
CA LEU A 8 9.61 -1.31 19.97
C LEU A 8 8.21 -0.84 19.46
N PRO A 9 8.01 0.38 18.93
CA PRO A 9 6.69 0.79 18.46
C PRO A 9 6.21 0.06 17.19
N PHE A 10 7.10 -0.63 16.47
CA PHE A 10 6.76 -1.43 15.27
C PHE A 10 6.04 -2.75 15.60
N LEU A 11 6.21 -3.29 16.81
CA LEU A 11 5.68 -4.61 17.19
C LEU A 11 4.33 -4.56 17.92
N LEU A 12 3.91 -3.37 18.38
CA LEU A 12 2.77 -3.21 19.30
C LEU A 12 1.48 -2.69 18.65
N SER A 13 1.42 -2.50 17.34
CA SER A 13 0.29 -1.82 16.69
C SER A 13 -0.21 -2.54 15.44
N SER A 14 -0.85 -3.70 15.62
CA SER A 14 -1.64 -4.34 14.57
C SER A 14 -2.97 -4.84 15.11
N HIS A 15 -3.91 -3.93 15.35
CA HIS A 15 -5.33 -4.25 15.38
C HIS A 15 -6.02 -3.42 14.30
N PRO A 16 -6.43 -4.03 13.18
CA PRO A 16 -7.25 -3.33 12.21
C PRO A 16 -8.63 -3.08 12.83
N HIS A 17 -8.97 -1.82 13.05
CA HIS A 17 -10.36 -1.43 13.26
C HIS A 17 -11.07 -1.53 11.91
N MET A 18 -11.97 -2.50 11.77
CA MET A 18 -12.99 -2.45 10.72
C MET A 18 -13.98 -1.36 11.10
N VAL A 19 -14.09 -0.34 10.25
CA VAL A 19 -15.18 0.63 10.32
C VAL A 19 -16.44 -0.05 9.80
N ASP A 20 -17.46 -0.07 10.64
CA ASP A 20 -18.76 -0.71 10.40
C ASP A 20 -19.46 -0.06 9.18
N SER A 21 -19.98 -0.89 8.27
CA SER A 21 -20.52 -0.47 6.98
C SER A 21 -21.95 -0.97 6.79
N ALA A 22 -22.78 -0.18 6.11
CA ALA A 22 -24.02 -0.54 5.41
C ALA A 22 -24.76 -1.79 5.92
N HIS A 23 -25.92 -1.57 6.56
CA HIS A 23 -26.79 -2.66 7.01
C HIS A 23 -27.20 -3.55 5.83
N CYS A 24 -26.85 -4.83 5.94
CA CYS A 24 -27.32 -5.84 5.03
C CYS A 24 -28.76 -6.27 5.39
N THR A 25 -29.63 -6.37 4.38
CA THR A 25 -31.02 -6.81 4.55
C THR A 25 -31.29 -8.05 3.70
N THR A 26 -32.03 -9.00 4.27
CA THR A 26 -32.56 -10.17 3.55
C THR A 26 -33.90 -9.89 2.87
N THR A 27 -34.55 -8.77 3.20
CA THR A 27 -35.85 -8.39 2.64
C THR A 27 -35.63 -7.36 1.54
N ALA A 28 -36.01 -7.72 0.32
CA ALA A 28 -36.08 -6.81 -0.82
C ALA A 28 -37.55 -6.61 -1.23
N ALA A 29 -37.81 -5.58 -2.06
CA ALA A 29 -39.18 -5.20 -2.42
C ALA A 29 -39.96 -6.34 -3.12
N ALA A 30 -39.27 -7.21 -3.85
CA ALA A 30 -39.90 -8.30 -4.61
C ALA A 30 -39.83 -9.68 -3.93
N LYS A 31 -38.84 -9.92 -3.05
CA LYS A 31 -38.53 -11.26 -2.54
C LYS A 31 -37.75 -11.20 -1.22
N THR A 32 -37.94 -12.22 -0.39
CA THR A 32 -37.15 -12.44 0.83
C THR A 32 -36.09 -13.51 0.58
N PHE A 33 -34.88 -13.27 1.09
CA PHE A 33 -33.72 -14.11 0.92
C PHE A 33 -33.29 -14.75 2.26
N GLN A 34 -32.56 -15.87 2.19
CA GLN A 34 -32.11 -16.57 3.41
C GLN A 34 -30.85 -15.95 4.01
N LYS A 35 -29.95 -15.47 3.17
CA LYS A 35 -28.64 -14.97 3.57
C LYS A 35 -28.39 -13.61 2.96
N CYS A 36 -27.54 -12.85 3.62
CA CYS A 36 -27.10 -11.58 3.12
C CYS A 36 -25.70 -11.25 3.63
N MET A 37 -24.99 -10.40 2.89
CA MET A 37 -23.64 -9.97 3.22
C MET A 37 -23.39 -8.53 2.74
N THR A 38 -22.74 -7.73 3.58
CA THR A 38 -22.20 -6.43 3.17
C THR A 38 -20.88 -6.61 2.44
N LEU A 39 -20.69 -5.85 1.37
CA LEU A 39 -19.52 -5.93 0.50
C LEU A 39 -18.42 -4.96 0.98
N PRO A 40 -17.14 -5.32 0.81
CA PRO A 40 -16.02 -4.55 1.34
C PRO A 40 -15.84 -3.16 0.72
N SER A 41 -16.51 -2.89 -0.41
CA SER A 41 -16.37 -1.64 -1.16
C SER A 41 -17.73 -1.10 -1.62
N GLN A 42 -17.73 0.20 -1.93
CA GLN A 42 -18.86 0.91 -2.55
C GLN A 42 -20.17 0.92 -1.74
N GLN A 43 -20.13 0.61 -0.44
CA GLN A 43 -21.32 0.51 0.44
C GLN A 43 -22.40 -0.40 -0.15
N ALA A 44 -21.97 -1.41 -0.92
CA ALA A 44 -22.86 -2.35 -1.59
C ALA A 44 -23.16 -3.55 -0.68
N SER A 45 -24.24 -4.25 -0.97
CA SER A 45 -24.59 -5.49 -0.27
C SER A 45 -25.23 -6.48 -1.22
N ILE A 46 -25.31 -7.72 -0.79
CA ILE A 46 -25.89 -8.80 -1.59
C ILE A 46 -26.73 -9.69 -0.67
N ALA A 47 -27.88 -10.13 -1.15
CA ALA A 47 -28.70 -11.13 -0.48
C ALA A 47 -29.04 -12.26 -1.44
N TRP A 48 -29.08 -13.49 -0.93
CA TRP A 48 -29.30 -14.65 -1.77
C TRP A 48 -30.00 -15.80 -1.03
N THR A 49 -30.59 -16.67 -1.82
CA THR A 49 -31.11 -17.98 -1.44
C THR A 49 -30.56 -18.99 -2.43
N PHE A 50 -29.85 -19.99 -1.94
CA PHE A 50 -29.32 -21.07 -2.76
C PHE A 50 -30.14 -22.33 -2.53
N HIS A 51 -30.60 -22.95 -3.62
CA HIS A 51 -31.42 -24.16 -3.63
C HIS A 51 -30.54 -25.35 -4.07
N PRO A 52 -30.05 -26.19 -3.14
CA PRO A 52 -29.07 -27.22 -3.47
C PRO A 52 -29.62 -28.31 -4.40
N HIS A 53 -30.92 -28.61 -4.29
CA HIS A 53 -31.56 -29.71 -5.03
C HIS A 53 -31.56 -29.52 -6.56
N ASN A 54 -31.67 -28.28 -7.03
CA ASN A 54 -31.69 -27.94 -8.46
C ASN A 54 -30.49 -27.06 -8.88
N ALA A 55 -29.56 -26.81 -7.97
CA ALA A 55 -28.41 -25.92 -8.12
C ALA A 55 -28.80 -24.50 -8.57
N THR A 56 -29.96 -24.01 -8.11
CA THR A 56 -30.46 -22.67 -8.49
C THR A 56 -30.10 -21.65 -7.43
N LEU A 57 -29.58 -20.50 -7.87
CA LEU A 57 -29.26 -19.34 -7.04
C LEU A 57 -30.23 -18.21 -7.34
N ASP A 58 -31.01 -17.82 -6.34
CA ASP A 58 -31.78 -16.57 -6.33
C ASP A 58 -30.96 -15.50 -5.62
N LEU A 59 -30.78 -14.34 -6.26
CA LEU A 59 -29.89 -13.30 -5.74
C LEU A 59 -30.41 -11.90 -6.04
N VAL A 60 -30.13 -10.98 -5.10
CA VAL A 60 -30.26 -9.54 -5.29
C VAL A 60 -28.97 -8.84 -4.89
N PHE A 61 -28.50 -7.96 -5.76
CA PHE A 61 -27.41 -7.04 -5.49
C PHE A 61 -27.97 -5.65 -5.21
N PHE A 62 -27.46 -5.01 -4.15
CA PHE A 62 -27.79 -3.63 -3.77
C PHE A 62 -26.60 -2.73 -4.07
N GLY A 63 -26.82 -1.71 -4.90
CA GLY A 63 -25.80 -0.73 -5.26
C GLY A 63 -26.36 0.68 -5.38
N THR A 64 -25.50 1.62 -5.73
CA THR A 64 -25.87 3.04 -5.90
C THR A 64 -25.20 3.62 -7.13
N PHE A 65 -25.93 4.47 -7.86
CA PHE A 65 -25.39 5.27 -8.96
C PHE A 65 -24.47 6.38 -8.43
N ILE A 66 -23.51 6.79 -9.26
CA ILE A 66 -22.60 7.93 -9.01
C ILE A 66 -22.81 9.10 -9.97
N SER A 67 -23.83 8.99 -10.83
CA SER A 67 -24.13 9.95 -11.89
C SER A 67 -25.53 9.66 -12.46
N PRO A 68 -26.29 10.69 -12.88
CA PRO A 68 -27.59 10.52 -13.52
C PRO A 68 -27.54 9.76 -14.85
N SER A 69 -26.40 9.78 -15.55
CA SER A 69 -26.19 9.02 -16.80
C SER A 69 -25.39 7.73 -16.59
N GLY A 70 -25.07 7.42 -15.33
CA GLY A 70 -24.17 6.35 -14.94
C GLY A 70 -24.73 4.95 -15.11
N TRP A 71 -23.92 3.97 -14.73
CA TRP A 71 -24.30 2.56 -14.75
C TRP A 71 -23.89 1.88 -13.45
N VAL A 72 -24.61 0.82 -13.07
CA VAL A 72 -24.29 -0.06 -11.95
C VAL A 72 -24.31 -1.50 -12.45
N ALA A 73 -23.30 -2.27 -12.08
CA ALA A 73 -23.13 -3.64 -12.55
C ALA A 73 -22.88 -4.62 -11.41
N TRP A 74 -23.39 -5.83 -11.59
CA TRP A 74 -23.00 -6.99 -10.83
C TRP A 74 -22.85 -8.18 -11.78
N GLY A 75 -21.91 -9.08 -11.51
CA GLY A 75 -21.70 -10.25 -12.36
C GLY A 75 -20.95 -11.37 -11.68
N ILE A 76 -21.00 -12.55 -12.31
CA ILE A 76 -20.27 -13.74 -11.88
C ILE A 76 -19.17 -14.05 -12.87
N ASN A 77 -18.00 -14.41 -12.36
CA ASN A 77 -16.91 -14.97 -13.16
C ASN A 77 -16.82 -16.49 -12.90
N PRO A 78 -17.03 -17.33 -13.92
CA PRO A 78 -16.99 -18.79 -13.75
C PRO A 78 -15.61 -19.36 -13.41
N SER A 79 -14.54 -18.62 -13.67
CA SER A 79 -13.16 -19.13 -13.61
C SER A 79 -12.36 -18.59 -12.42
N SER A 80 -12.44 -17.28 -12.15
CA SER A 80 -11.55 -16.60 -11.21
C SER A 80 -12.20 -15.35 -10.62
N ALA A 81 -11.71 -14.89 -9.47
CA ALA A 81 -12.11 -13.62 -8.88
C ALA A 81 -11.44 -12.43 -9.60
N GLU A 82 -11.93 -12.09 -10.80
CA GLU A 82 -11.45 -10.94 -11.57
C GLU A 82 -12.51 -10.37 -12.54
N MET A 83 -12.33 -9.12 -12.97
CA MET A 83 -13.25 -8.45 -13.90
C MET A 83 -13.28 -9.10 -15.30
N THR A 84 -12.10 -9.48 -15.82
CA THR A 84 -12.01 -10.15 -17.12
C THR A 84 -12.55 -11.57 -17.03
N GLY A 85 -13.47 -11.95 -17.91
CA GLY A 85 -14.24 -13.18 -17.81
C GLY A 85 -15.51 -13.05 -16.96
N THR A 86 -15.88 -11.86 -16.50
CA THR A 86 -17.15 -11.69 -15.79
C THR A 86 -18.33 -11.68 -16.76
N ARG A 87 -19.39 -12.41 -16.41
CA ARG A 87 -20.71 -12.37 -17.03
C ARG A 87 -21.53 -11.40 -16.19
N ALA A 88 -21.66 -10.17 -16.70
CA ALA A 88 -22.19 -9.04 -15.98
C ALA A 88 -23.62 -8.71 -16.43
N LEU A 89 -24.44 -8.33 -15.45
CA LEU A 89 -25.70 -7.64 -15.66
C LEU A 89 -25.46 -6.17 -15.33
N ILE A 90 -25.66 -5.30 -16.31
CA ILE A 90 -25.36 -3.87 -16.18
C ILE A 90 -26.66 -3.09 -16.34
N ALA A 91 -26.97 -2.29 -15.32
CA ALA A 91 -28.15 -1.46 -15.24
C ALA A 91 -27.80 0.01 -15.49
N PHE A 92 -28.56 0.68 -16.34
CA PHE A 92 -28.37 2.09 -16.69
C PHE A 92 -29.66 2.69 -17.28
N PRO A 93 -29.81 4.02 -17.30
CA PRO A 93 -30.92 4.66 -17.99
C PRO A 93 -30.73 4.56 -19.51
N ASP A 94 -31.76 4.07 -20.20
CA ASP A 94 -31.79 3.95 -21.65
C ASP A 94 -31.53 5.32 -22.31
N PRO A 95 -30.60 5.43 -23.27
CA PRO A 95 -30.23 6.72 -23.85
C PRO A 95 -31.37 7.44 -24.58
N ASN A 96 -32.37 6.70 -25.05
CA ASN A 96 -33.47 7.26 -25.84
C ASN A 96 -34.68 7.62 -24.96
N SER A 97 -35.01 6.76 -24.00
CA SER A 97 -36.22 6.88 -23.18
C SER A 97 -35.97 7.33 -21.73
N GLY A 98 -34.72 7.26 -21.26
CA GLY A 98 -34.34 7.51 -19.86
C GLY A 98 -34.81 6.43 -18.87
N GLN A 99 -35.51 5.40 -19.34
CA GLN A 99 -36.01 4.32 -18.48
C GLN A 99 -34.88 3.38 -18.05
N LEU A 100 -34.97 2.83 -16.84
CA LEU A 100 -33.97 1.86 -16.38
C LEU A 100 -34.02 0.59 -17.25
N VAL A 101 -32.89 0.25 -17.85
CA VAL A 101 -32.67 -1.01 -18.56
C VAL A 101 -31.61 -1.84 -17.86
N LEU A 102 -31.72 -3.16 -18.00
CA LEU A 102 -30.74 -4.13 -17.52
C LEU A 102 -30.33 -5.02 -18.69
N LEU A 103 -29.06 -4.97 -19.08
CA LEU A 103 -28.55 -5.73 -20.21
C LEU A 103 -27.39 -6.66 -19.81
N PRO A 104 -27.27 -7.83 -20.46
CA PRO A 104 -26.18 -8.76 -20.25
C PRO A 104 -24.92 -8.37 -21.04
N TYR A 105 -23.76 -8.55 -20.42
CA TYR A 105 -22.45 -8.32 -21.03
C TYR A 105 -21.47 -9.42 -20.63
N ILE A 106 -20.61 -9.83 -21.55
CA ILE A 106 -19.47 -10.71 -21.25
C ILE A 106 -18.20 -9.87 -21.37
N LEU A 107 -17.56 -9.64 -20.23
CA LEU A 107 -16.33 -8.86 -20.16
C LEU A 107 -15.15 -9.74 -20.59
N ASP A 108 -14.54 -9.44 -21.73
CA ASP A 108 -13.35 -10.14 -22.21
C ASP A 108 -12.08 -9.26 -22.03
N PRO A 109 -10.86 -9.77 -22.33
CA PRO A 109 -9.64 -9.00 -22.13
C PRO A 109 -9.58 -7.67 -22.91
N THR A 110 -10.40 -7.51 -23.95
CA THR A 110 -10.42 -6.28 -24.77
C THR A 110 -10.98 -5.09 -24.00
N VAL A 111 -11.83 -5.32 -23.00
CA VAL A 111 -12.42 -4.28 -22.14
C VAL A 111 -11.34 -3.53 -21.37
N LYS A 112 -10.31 -4.22 -20.87
CA LYS A 112 -9.18 -3.59 -20.17
C LYS A 112 -8.35 -2.68 -21.08
N LEU A 113 -8.31 -3.00 -22.37
CA LEU A 113 -7.50 -2.29 -23.36
C LEU A 113 -8.27 -1.17 -24.07
N GLN A 114 -9.57 -1.02 -23.77
CA GLN A 114 -10.47 -0.04 -24.38
C GLN A 114 -10.38 -0.03 -25.92
N ARG A 115 -10.16 -1.21 -26.53
CA ARG A 115 -9.95 -1.34 -27.99
C ARG A 115 -11.20 -1.07 -28.83
N GLY A 116 -12.37 -1.02 -28.19
CA GLY A 116 -13.66 -0.77 -28.84
C GLY A 116 -14.81 -0.68 -27.83
N PRO A 117 -16.03 -0.38 -28.29
CA PRO A 117 -17.21 -0.32 -27.44
C PRO A 117 -17.57 -1.70 -26.89
N LEU A 118 -18.03 -1.75 -25.64
CA LEU A 118 -18.53 -2.96 -25.00
C LEU A 118 -19.98 -3.20 -25.46
N LEU A 119 -20.20 -4.27 -26.21
CA LEU A 119 -21.51 -4.61 -26.76
C LEU A 119 -22.23 -5.64 -25.90
N SER A 120 -23.54 -5.44 -25.74
CA SER A 120 -24.40 -6.41 -25.05
C SER A 120 -24.53 -7.69 -25.88
N ARG A 121 -24.48 -8.84 -25.21
CA ARG A 121 -24.70 -10.16 -25.81
C ARG A 121 -25.26 -11.13 -24.78
N PRO A 122 -26.01 -12.17 -25.20
CA PRO A 122 -26.51 -13.20 -24.29
C PRO A 122 -25.39 -13.82 -23.47
N LEU A 123 -25.67 -14.09 -22.19
CA LEU A 123 -24.71 -14.75 -21.32
C LEU A 123 -24.59 -16.24 -21.69
N ASP A 124 -23.40 -16.79 -21.56
CA ASP A 124 -23.09 -18.21 -21.71
C ASP A 124 -23.30 -19.02 -20.42
N ILE A 125 -23.93 -18.40 -19.41
CA ILE A 125 -24.41 -19.04 -18.19
C ILE A 125 -25.93 -19.12 -18.24
N HIS A 126 -26.51 -20.15 -17.60
CA HIS A 126 -27.96 -20.31 -17.55
C HIS A 126 -28.59 -19.27 -16.61
N LEU A 127 -29.01 -18.14 -17.19
CA LEU A 127 -29.80 -17.11 -16.53
C LEU A 127 -31.29 -17.39 -16.75
N HIS A 128 -31.99 -17.76 -15.68
CA HIS A 128 -33.44 -18.02 -15.72
C HIS A 128 -34.24 -16.72 -15.79
N SER A 129 -33.86 -15.72 -15.00
CA SER A 129 -34.50 -14.42 -14.99
C SER A 129 -33.55 -13.36 -14.45
N SER A 130 -33.72 -12.13 -14.91
CA SER A 130 -33.03 -10.96 -14.38
C SER A 130 -33.94 -9.74 -14.46
N SER A 131 -33.90 -8.89 -13.46
CA SER A 131 -34.60 -7.61 -13.45
C SER A 131 -33.86 -6.60 -12.60
N ALA A 132 -34.14 -5.32 -12.82
CA ALA A 132 -33.58 -4.25 -12.00
C ALA A 132 -34.68 -3.29 -11.60
N THR A 133 -34.61 -2.77 -10.38
CA THR A 133 -35.57 -1.81 -9.84
C THR A 133 -34.86 -0.74 -9.04
N LEU A 134 -35.28 0.51 -9.20
CA LEU A 134 -34.83 1.61 -8.35
C LEU A 134 -35.58 1.58 -7.01
N TYR A 135 -34.88 2.00 -5.95
CA TYR A 135 -35.51 2.27 -4.67
C TYR A 135 -36.46 3.47 -4.82
N GLY A 136 -37.71 3.34 -4.37
CA GLY A 136 -38.78 4.33 -4.62
C GLY A 136 -39.77 3.95 -5.72
N GLY A 137 -39.59 2.81 -6.39
CA GLY A 137 -40.60 2.23 -7.30
C GLY A 137 -40.66 2.91 -8.68
N LYS A 138 -41.84 2.87 -9.33
CA LYS A 138 -42.03 3.30 -10.73
C LYS A 138 -41.77 4.80 -11.01
N LEU A 139 -41.80 5.63 -9.97
CA LEU A 139 -41.58 7.08 -10.07
C LEU A 139 -40.13 7.48 -9.75
N ALA A 140 -39.28 6.52 -9.36
CA ALA A 140 -37.88 6.80 -9.06
C ALA A 140 -37.10 7.09 -10.34
N THR A 141 -36.20 8.06 -10.27
CA THR A 141 -35.32 8.47 -11.37
C THR A 141 -33.86 8.20 -11.03
N VAL A 142 -33.03 8.02 -12.06
CA VAL A 142 -31.59 7.85 -11.86
C VAL A 142 -30.97 9.22 -11.56
N HIS A 143 -30.31 9.33 -10.42
CA HIS A 143 -29.55 10.50 -9.99
C HIS A 143 -28.32 10.07 -9.19
N ASP A 144 -27.45 11.01 -8.85
CA ASP A 144 -26.30 10.70 -7.97
C ASP A 144 -26.79 10.19 -6.60
N GLY A 145 -26.27 9.05 -6.15
CA GLY A 145 -26.70 8.36 -4.94
C GLY A 145 -27.99 7.55 -5.08
N ALA A 146 -28.64 7.50 -6.25
CA ALA A 146 -29.85 6.70 -6.45
C ALA A 146 -29.54 5.21 -6.18
N SER A 147 -30.36 4.57 -5.35
CA SER A 147 -30.19 3.16 -4.96
C SER A 147 -30.88 2.22 -5.93
N ILE A 148 -30.22 1.11 -6.27
CA ILE A 148 -30.70 0.11 -7.22
C ILE A 148 -30.61 -1.30 -6.64
N GLN A 149 -31.59 -2.12 -7.01
CA GLN A 149 -31.64 -3.55 -6.75
C GLN A 149 -31.57 -4.28 -8.09
N ILE A 150 -30.57 -5.15 -8.27
CA ILE A 150 -30.42 -6.02 -9.45
C ILE A 150 -30.72 -7.45 -9.01
N TYR A 151 -31.80 -8.02 -9.53
CA TYR A 151 -32.22 -9.39 -9.28
C TYR A 151 -31.70 -10.32 -10.37
N ALA A 152 -31.25 -11.51 -9.98
CA ALA A 152 -30.84 -12.56 -10.88
C ALA A 152 -31.21 -13.94 -10.32
N THR A 153 -31.74 -14.79 -11.20
CA THR A 153 -31.94 -16.22 -10.93
C THR A 153 -31.07 -17.02 -11.89
N LEU A 154 -30.13 -17.77 -11.35
CA LEU A 154 -29.07 -18.43 -12.10
C LEU A 154 -29.04 -19.92 -11.79
N LYS A 155 -28.84 -20.76 -12.81
CA LYS A 155 -28.53 -22.17 -12.61
C LYS A 155 -27.02 -22.36 -12.57
N LEU A 156 -26.52 -22.81 -11.43
CA LEU A 156 -25.10 -23.08 -11.21
C LEU A 156 -24.74 -24.50 -11.63
N VAL A 157 -23.43 -24.73 -11.79
CA VAL A 157 -22.91 -26.08 -11.97
C VAL A 157 -23.17 -26.89 -10.69
N PRO A 158 -23.76 -28.10 -10.78
CA PRO A 158 -23.97 -28.94 -9.61
C PRO A 158 -22.69 -29.15 -8.80
N ASN A 159 -22.82 -29.22 -7.47
CA ASN A 159 -21.70 -29.38 -6.51
C ASN A 159 -20.67 -28.23 -6.47
N LYS A 160 -20.89 -27.10 -7.17
CA LYS A 160 -20.11 -25.88 -6.98
C LYS A 160 -20.88 -24.87 -6.12
N THR A 161 -20.45 -24.72 -4.87
CA THR A 161 -21.06 -23.79 -3.90
C THR A 161 -20.34 -22.45 -3.85
N LYS A 162 -19.12 -22.37 -4.38
CA LYS A 162 -18.32 -21.15 -4.43
C LYS A 162 -18.58 -20.40 -5.73
N ILE A 163 -18.87 -19.11 -5.63
CA ILE A 163 -18.98 -18.22 -6.78
C ILE A 163 -18.00 -17.05 -6.64
N HIS A 164 -17.36 -16.70 -7.75
CA HIS A 164 -16.59 -15.47 -7.87
C HIS A 164 -17.50 -14.40 -8.46
N HIS A 165 -17.62 -13.27 -7.78
CA HIS A 165 -18.48 -12.19 -8.23
C HIS A 165 -17.77 -10.85 -8.19
N VAL A 166 -18.22 -9.97 -9.07
CA VAL A 166 -17.66 -8.63 -9.29
C VAL A 166 -18.81 -7.65 -9.30
N TRP A 167 -18.59 -6.48 -8.72
CA TRP A 167 -19.54 -5.38 -8.80
C TRP A 167 -18.79 -4.10 -9.15
N ASN A 168 -19.45 -3.18 -9.85
CA ASN A 168 -18.89 -1.85 -10.04
C ASN A 168 -19.95 -0.85 -10.49
N ARG A 169 -19.55 0.41 -10.62
CA ARG A 169 -20.39 1.51 -11.09
C ARG A 169 -19.57 2.52 -11.88
N GLY A 170 -20.17 3.16 -12.87
CA GLY A 170 -19.48 4.12 -13.74
C GLY A 170 -20.28 5.39 -13.97
N LEU A 171 -19.59 6.39 -14.51
CA LEU A 171 -20.10 7.77 -14.62
C LEU A 171 -21.09 7.96 -15.77
N TYR A 172 -20.93 7.25 -16.87
CA TYR A 172 -21.84 7.38 -18.02
C TYR A 172 -21.80 6.17 -18.95
N VAL A 173 -22.82 6.05 -19.81
CA VAL A 173 -22.91 5.07 -20.90
C VAL A 173 -22.85 5.80 -22.24
N GLN A 174 -22.11 5.26 -23.22
CA GLN A 174 -22.08 5.78 -24.58
C GLN A 174 -22.93 4.88 -25.48
N GLY A 175 -24.11 5.35 -25.88
CA GLY A 175 -25.12 4.50 -26.50
C GLY A 175 -25.50 3.37 -25.55
N TYR A 176 -25.31 2.11 -25.94
CA TYR A 176 -25.49 0.94 -25.06
C TYR A 176 -24.17 0.34 -24.58
N SER A 177 -23.07 1.10 -24.64
CA SER A 177 -21.75 0.67 -24.17
C SER A 177 -21.38 1.38 -22.86
N PRO A 178 -21.36 0.67 -21.72
CA PRO A 178 -20.88 1.22 -20.45
C PRO A 178 -19.42 1.68 -20.57
N THR A 179 -19.11 2.87 -20.07
CA THR A 179 -17.72 3.35 -20.05
C THR A 179 -16.95 2.77 -18.87
N ILE A 180 -15.62 2.95 -18.86
CA ILE A 180 -14.77 2.48 -17.77
C ILE A 180 -15.23 3.06 -16.42
N HIS A 181 -15.29 2.22 -15.40
CA HIS A 181 -15.56 2.68 -14.04
C HIS A 181 -14.34 3.43 -13.46
N PRO A 182 -14.52 4.28 -12.43
CA PRO A 182 -13.40 4.86 -11.70
C PRO A 182 -12.43 3.78 -11.22
N THR A 183 -11.12 4.04 -11.29
CA THR A 183 -10.06 3.06 -10.97
C THR A 183 -9.44 3.32 -9.60
N THR A 184 -10.24 3.83 -8.66
CA THR A 184 -9.75 4.03 -7.28
C THR A 184 -9.52 2.68 -6.60
N ILE A 185 -8.78 2.67 -5.48
CA ILE A 185 -8.51 1.44 -4.73
C ILE A 185 -9.81 0.74 -4.30
N ASN A 186 -10.84 1.52 -3.93
CA ASN A 186 -12.15 1.01 -3.53
C ASN A 186 -12.85 0.28 -4.70
N ASP A 187 -12.80 0.86 -5.90
CA ASP A 187 -13.43 0.28 -7.09
C ASP A 187 -12.67 -0.95 -7.62
N LEU A 188 -11.35 -0.96 -7.49
CA LEU A 188 -10.49 -2.10 -7.85
C LEU A 188 -10.48 -3.20 -6.77
N SER A 189 -11.16 -2.99 -5.64
CA SER A 189 -11.42 -4.02 -4.63
C SER A 189 -12.79 -4.65 -4.72
N SER A 190 -13.60 -4.28 -5.71
CA SER A 190 -14.99 -4.74 -5.87
C SER A 190 -15.12 -6.14 -6.48
N ILE A 191 -14.40 -7.08 -5.89
CA ILE A 191 -14.30 -8.48 -6.30
C ILE A 191 -14.29 -9.32 -5.02
N ALA A 192 -15.10 -10.38 -4.97
CA ALA A 192 -15.07 -11.33 -3.87
C ALA A 192 -15.46 -12.74 -4.33
N THR A 193 -15.12 -13.72 -3.49
CA THR A 193 -15.51 -15.11 -3.66
C THR A 193 -16.32 -15.51 -2.44
N ILE A 194 -17.54 -15.99 -2.65
CA ILE A 194 -18.45 -16.40 -1.58
C ILE A 194 -18.77 -17.88 -1.68
N ASP A 195 -18.85 -18.55 -0.54
CA ASP A 195 -19.47 -19.86 -0.45
C ASP A 195 -20.96 -19.68 -0.10
N LEU A 196 -21.82 -20.09 -1.03
CA LEU A 196 -23.27 -19.90 -0.94
C LEU A 196 -23.91 -20.65 0.23
N LEU A 197 -23.32 -21.78 0.65
CA LEU A 197 -23.85 -22.63 1.72
C LEU A 197 -23.44 -22.17 3.11
N SER A 198 -22.21 -21.72 3.32
CA SER A 198 -21.79 -21.16 4.62
C SER A 198 -22.15 -19.68 4.73
N GLY A 199 -22.19 -18.96 3.61
CA GLY A 199 -22.25 -17.50 3.58
C GLY A 199 -20.97 -16.82 4.03
N SER A 200 -19.85 -17.56 4.06
CA SER A 200 -18.53 -17.00 4.32
C SER A 200 -17.85 -16.59 3.01
N GLN A 201 -17.21 -15.43 3.00
CA GLN A 201 -16.23 -15.11 1.95
C GLN A 201 -15.02 -16.03 2.09
N SER A 202 -14.52 -16.58 0.97
CA SER A 202 -13.28 -17.36 1.03
C SER A 202 -12.09 -16.44 1.31
N LYS A 203 -11.29 -16.79 2.32
CA LYS A 203 -10.08 -16.09 2.78
C LYS A 203 -8.90 -16.17 1.79
N GLU A 204 -9.15 -16.12 0.49
CA GLU A 204 -8.11 -16.17 -0.55
C GLU A 204 -7.17 -14.95 -0.46
N ASN A 205 -7.61 -13.86 0.18
CA ASN A 205 -6.82 -12.65 0.46
C ASN A 205 -5.87 -12.74 1.67
N ASN A 206 -5.84 -13.82 2.45
CA ASN A 206 -4.96 -13.88 3.63
C ASN A 206 -3.48 -13.79 3.25
N ASN A 207 -3.04 -14.56 2.25
CA ASN A 207 -1.62 -14.57 1.85
C ASN A 207 -1.17 -13.23 1.24
N ILE A 208 -2.00 -12.61 0.40
CA ILE A 208 -1.71 -11.29 -0.19
C ILE A 208 -1.66 -10.24 0.92
N GLN A 209 -2.59 -10.27 1.88
CA GLN A 209 -2.57 -9.35 3.01
C GLN A 209 -1.32 -9.54 3.88
N THR A 210 -0.95 -10.79 4.17
CA THR A 210 0.29 -11.11 4.89
C THR A 210 1.52 -10.58 4.14
N LEU A 211 1.59 -10.75 2.81
CA LEU A 211 2.68 -10.23 2.00
C LEU A 211 2.72 -8.69 2.00
N LYS A 212 1.58 -8.01 1.94
CA LYS A 212 1.50 -6.54 2.05
C LYS A 212 2.04 -6.04 3.38
N VAL A 213 1.61 -6.67 4.48
CA VAL A 213 2.09 -6.33 5.83
C VAL A 213 3.58 -6.61 5.95
N ALA A 214 4.06 -7.77 5.49
CA ALA A 214 5.48 -8.11 5.49
C ALA A 214 6.31 -7.11 4.69
N HIS A 215 5.88 -6.75 3.47
CA HIS A 215 6.51 -5.73 2.64
C HIS A 215 6.62 -4.39 3.38
N GLY A 216 5.51 -3.93 3.97
CA GLY A 216 5.44 -2.67 4.71
C GLY A 216 6.38 -2.64 5.91
N ILE A 217 6.38 -3.69 6.73
CA ILE A 217 7.25 -3.78 7.92
C ILE A 217 8.73 -3.85 7.50
N ILE A 218 9.08 -4.76 6.60
CA ILE A 218 10.47 -4.97 6.18
C ILE A 218 11.05 -3.68 5.58
N ASN A 219 10.31 -2.98 4.71
CA ASN A 219 10.76 -1.75 4.08
C ASN A 219 10.70 -0.53 5.01
N GLY A 220 9.73 -0.47 5.93
CA GLY A 220 9.67 0.54 6.97
C GLY A 220 10.88 0.49 7.89
N VAL A 221 11.27 -0.72 8.33
CA VAL A 221 12.45 -0.92 9.17
C VAL A 221 13.74 -0.67 8.37
N SER A 222 13.85 -1.20 7.15
CA SER A 222 15.09 -1.14 6.37
C SER A 222 15.37 0.26 5.79
N TRP A 223 14.54 0.70 4.83
CA TRP A 223 14.69 1.99 4.15
C TRP A 223 14.30 3.16 5.06
N GLY A 224 13.30 2.96 5.92
CA GLY A 224 12.72 4.02 6.74
C GLY A 224 13.47 4.32 8.03
N ILE A 225 14.19 3.36 8.63
CA ILE A 225 14.84 3.51 9.94
C ILE A 225 16.32 3.14 9.92
N LEU A 226 16.68 1.93 9.45
CA LEU A 226 18.07 1.46 9.49
C LEU A 226 19.00 2.32 8.60
N LEU A 227 18.56 2.73 7.41
CA LEU A 227 19.35 3.62 6.55
C LEU A 227 19.66 4.98 7.21
N PRO A 228 18.67 5.72 7.75
CA PRO A 228 18.93 6.90 8.57
C PRO A 228 19.90 6.64 9.75
N ILE A 229 19.72 5.54 10.50
CA ILE A 229 20.60 5.19 11.62
C ILE A 229 22.04 4.97 11.14
N GLY A 230 22.23 4.29 10.00
CA GLY A 230 23.54 4.09 9.39
C GLY A 230 24.21 5.42 9.04
N ALA A 231 23.47 6.37 8.46
CA ALA A 231 23.97 7.70 8.15
C ALA A 231 24.38 8.49 9.41
N VAL A 232 23.55 8.46 10.45
CA VAL A 232 23.82 9.10 11.76
C VAL A 232 25.07 8.48 12.41
N THR A 233 25.21 7.16 12.36
CA THR A 233 26.36 6.43 12.90
C THR A 233 27.66 6.91 12.24
N ALA A 234 27.70 7.02 10.91
CA ALA A 234 28.88 7.53 10.21
C ALA A 234 29.17 9.00 10.51
N ARG A 235 28.13 9.82 10.68
CA ARG A 235 28.29 11.26 10.97
C ARG A 235 28.92 11.48 12.32
N TYR A 236 28.38 10.88 13.38
CA TYR A 236 28.80 11.21 14.74
C TYR A 236 29.91 10.31 15.28
N LEU A 237 29.89 9.00 15.00
CA LEU A 237 30.90 8.09 15.57
C LEU A 237 32.28 8.29 14.95
N ARG A 238 32.36 8.83 13.73
CA ARG A 238 33.63 9.13 13.05
C ARG A 238 34.49 10.16 13.80
N HIS A 239 33.89 11.00 14.63
CA HIS A 239 34.62 12.04 15.38
C HIS A 239 35.29 11.51 16.64
N PHE A 240 34.91 10.33 17.13
CA PHE A 240 35.55 9.71 18.29
C PHE A 240 36.82 8.98 17.87
N GLN A 241 37.97 9.63 18.07
CA GLN A 241 39.29 9.06 17.78
C GLN A 241 39.54 7.73 18.50
N THR A 242 38.95 7.54 19.69
CA THR A 242 39.02 6.30 20.48
C THR A 242 38.39 5.08 19.77
N LEU A 243 37.46 5.30 18.83
CA LEU A 243 36.78 4.21 18.11
C LEU A 243 37.57 3.74 16.87
N GLY A 244 38.64 4.43 16.47
CA GLY A 244 39.46 4.04 15.32
C GLY A 244 38.63 3.71 14.06
N PRO A 245 38.80 2.53 13.43
CA PRO A 245 38.01 2.13 12.26
C PRO A 245 36.62 1.55 12.60
N ALA A 246 36.26 1.38 13.87
CA ALA A 246 35.03 0.69 14.27
C ALA A 246 33.76 1.39 13.75
N TRP A 247 33.73 2.73 13.71
CA TRP A 247 32.60 3.50 13.16
C TRP A 247 32.30 3.12 11.70
N PHE A 248 33.35 2.81 10.92
CA PHE A 248 33.21 2.47 9.50
C PHE A 248 32.57 1.09 9.34
N TYR A 249 32.99 0.11 10.14
CA TYR A 249 32.38 -1.22 10.14
C TYR A 249 30.95 -1.19 10.67
N ALA A 250 30.67 -0.40 11.71
CA ALA A 250 29.32 -0.22 12.23
C ALA A 250 28.40 0.41 11.17
N HIS A 251 28.84 1.48 10.50
CA HIS A 251 28.12 2.08 9.39
C HIS A 251 27.89 1.07 8.26
N ALA A 252 28.96 0.42 7.78
CA ALA A 252 28.87 -0.54 6.68
C ALA A 252 27.93 -1.70 7.02
N GLY A 253 28.02 -2.27 8.23
CA GLY A 253 27.17 -3.36 8.69
C GLY A 253 25.69 -2.98 8.72
N VAL A 254 25.35 -1.81 9.30
CA VAL A 254 23.97 -1.31 9.33
C VAL A 254 23.43 -1.06 7.91
N GLN A 255 24.22 -0.44 7.04
CA GLN A 255 23.80 -0.15 5.67
C GLN A 255 23.62 -1.41 4.83
N LEU A 256 24.52 -2.40 4.95
CA LEU A 256 24.40 -3.68 4.24
C LEU A 256 23.18 -4.47 4.72
N MET A 257 22.92 -4.49 6.03
CA MET A 257 21.72 -5.12 6.59
C MET A 257 20.44 -4.44 6.09
N ALA A 258 20.40 -3.10 6.12
CA ALA A 258 19.28 -2.32 5.60
C ALA A 258 19.04 -2.62 4.11
N PHE A 259 20.10 -2.62 3.30
CA PHE A 259 19.97 -2.89 1.87
C PHE A 259 19.53 -4.34 1.58
N PHE A 260 20.03 -5.33 2.33
CA PHE A 260 19.61 -6.72 2.19
C PHE A 260 18.11 -6.89 2.50
N LEU A 261 17.67 -6.44 3.68
CA LEU A 261 16.25 -6.48 4.06
C LEU A 261 15.39 -5.69 3.06
N GLY A 262 15.87 -4.52 2.65
CA GLY A 262 15.22 -3.68 1.66
C GLY A 262 15.08 -4.35 0.29
N THR A 263 16.03 -5.20 -0.11
CA THR A 263 15.97 -6.00 -1.34
C THR A 263 14.92 -7.09 -1.25
N VAL A 264 14.83 -7.79 -0.12
CA VAL A 264 13.77 -8.78 0.15
C VAL A 264 12.40 -8.10 0.11
N GLY A 265 12.25 -6.97 0.81
CA GLY A 265 11.01 -6.18 0.78
C GLY A 265 10.66 -5.69 -0.62
N PHE A 266 11.64 -5.22 -1.39
CA PHE A 266 11.45 -4.80 -2.79
C PHE A 266 10.95 -5.96 -3.67
N ALA A 267 11.54 -7.14 -3.57
CA ALA A 267 11.11 -8.34 -4.31
C ALA A 267 9.66 -8.73 -3.98
N ILE A 268 9.28 -8.69 -2.69
CA ILE A 268 7.87 -8.89 -2.28
C ILE A 268 6.96 -7.83 -2.93
N GLY A 269 7.42 -6.58 -3.03
CA GLY A 269 6.67 -5.49 -3.66
C GLY A 269 6.43 -5.71 -5.16
N ILE A 270 7.41 -6.25 -5.87
CA ILE A 270 7.26 -6.64 -7.28
C ILE A 270 6.21 -7.76 -7.41
N HIS A 271 6.33 -8.80 -6.58
CA HIS A 271 5.39 -9.92 -6.60
C HIS A 271 3.95 -9.50 -6.24
N LEU A 272 3.79 -8.60 -5.27
CA LEU A 272 2.49 -7.98 -4.95
C LEU A 272 1.88 -7.23 -6.13
N GLY A 273 2.72 -6.62 -6.97
CA GLY A 273 2.30 -5.96 -8.21
C GLY A 273 1.78 -6.95 -9.25
N GLU A 274 2.41 -8.12 -9.39
CA GLU A 274 1.97 -9.21 -10.27
C GLU A 274 0.65 -9.81 -9.80
N LEU A 275 0.48 -9.96 -8.48
CA LEU A 275 -0.75 -10.46 -7.84
C LEU A 275 -1.91 -9.45 -7.84
N SER A 276 -1.65 -8.18 -8.18
CA SER A 276 -2.66 -7.10 -8.16
C SER A 276 -2.82 -6.42 -9.53
N PRO A 277 -3.11 -7.17 -10.62
CA PRO A 277 -3.21 -6.61 -11.96
C PRO A 277 -4.32 -5.55 -12.03
N GLY A 278 -3.99 -4.36 -12.53
CA GLY A 278 -4.93 -3.23 -12.66
C GLY A 278 -4.88 -2.21 -11.51
N ARG A 279 -4.21 -2.49 -10.39
CA ARG A 279 -3.93 -1.48 -9.34
C ARG A 279 -2.58 -0.81 -9.60
N VAL A 280 -2.59 0.49 -9.94
CA VAL A 280 -1.35 1.24 -10.21
C VAL A 280 -1.01 2.16 -9.06
N TYR A 281 -0.08 1.74 -8.21
CA TYR A 281 0.52 2.59 -7.17
C TYR A 281 1.68 3.41 -7.74
N GLY A 282 1.34 4.34 -8.64
CA GLY A 282 2.31 4.99 -9.52
C GLY A 282 3.46 5.69 -8.78
N LEU A 283 3.17 6.50 -7.77
CA LEU A 283 4.19 7.23 -7.02
C LEU A 283 5.04 6.29 -6.15
N HIS A 284 4.42 5.41 -5.37
CA HIS A 284 5.10 4.39 -4.54
C HIS A 284 6.15 3.63 -5.34
N ARG A 285 5.69 3.09 -6.47
CA ARG A 285 6.49 2.20 -7.28
C ARG A 285 7.68 2.96 -7.87
N LYS A 286 7.45 4.16 -8.42
CA LYS A 286 8.52 5.01 -8.98
C LYS A 286 9.57 5.36 -7.92
N LEU A 287 9.14 5.78 -6.73
CA LEU A 287 10.05 6.09 -5.62
C LEU A 287 10.79 4.83 -5.11
N GLY A 288 10.12 3.69 -5.03
CA GLY A 288 10.71 2.41 -4.64
C GLY A 288 11.80 1.94 -5.61
N PHE A 289 11.55 2.00 -6.93
CA PHE A 289 12.58 1.72 -7.94
C PHE A 289 13.76 2.70 -7.83
N ALA A 290 13.48 4.01 -7.65
CA ALA A 290 14.53 5.00 -7.46
C ALA A 290 15.39 4.72 -6.22
N ALA A 291 14.76 4.41 -5.07
CA ALA A 291 15.45 4.05 -3.83
C ALA A 291 16.33 2.80 -4.01
N PHE A 292 15.80 1.76 -4.67
CA PHE A 292 16.55 0.53 -4.92
C PHE A 292 17.77 0.76 -5.80
N CYS A 293 17.65 1.54 -6.89
CA CYS A 293 18.77 1.92 -7.74
C CYS A 293 19.83 2.73 -6.98
N LEU A 294 19.42 3.74 -6.19
CA LEU A 294 20.36 4.55 -5.40
C LEU A 294 21.05 3.73 -4.30
N GLY A 295 20.33 2.82 -3.65
CA GLY A 295 20.88 1.89 -2.66
C GLY A 295 21.89 0.91 -3.28
N SER A 296 21.60 0.41 -4.49
CA SER A 296 22.51 -0.45 -5.25
C SER A 296 23.79 0.29 -5.62
N LEU A 297 23.66 1.53 -6.10
CA LEU A 297 24.81 2.41 -6.36
C LEU A 297 25.65 2.63 -5.10
N GLN A 298 25.02 2.82 -3.94
CA GLN A 298 25.73 3.00 -2.67
C GLN A 298 26.44 1.76 -2.15
N THR A 299 25.88 0.56 -2.37
CA THR A 299 26.57 -0.68 -2.01
C THR A 299 27.73 -0.97 -2.96
N LEU A 300 27.62 -0.65 -4.25
CA LEU A 300 28.74 -0.70 -5.19
C LEU A 300 29.86 0.29 -4.82
N ALA A 301 29.53 1.41 -4.17
CA ALA A 301 30.52 2.37 -3.69
C ALA A 301 31.56 1.75 -2.73
N LEU A 302 31.19 0.70 -1.99
CA LEU A 302 32.10 -0.07 -1.14
C LEU A 302 33.17 -0.82 -1.96
N LEU A 303 32.76 -1.45 -3.07
CA LEU A 303 33.67 -2.20 -3.96
C LEU A 303 34.65 -1.28 -4.67
N PHE A 304 34.18 -0.13 -5.15
CA PHE A 304 35.01 0.83 -5.88
C PHE A 304 35.67 1.89 -4.98
N ARG A 305 35.80 1.64 -3.67
CA ARG A 305 36.35 2.60 -2.71
C ARG A 305 37.86 2.84 -2.95
N PRO A 306 38.29 4.03 -3.42
CA PRO A 306 39.69 4.29 -3.70
C PRO A 306 40.53 4.38 -2.42
N LYS A 307 41.83 4.06 -2.49
CA LYS A 307 42.79 4.33 -1.39
C LYS A 307 42.78 5.82 -1.00
N THR A 308 43.09 6.13 0.26
CA THR A 308 43.05 7.50 0.80
C THR A 308 43.99 8.47 0.08
N THR A 309 45.07 7.95 -0.52
CA THR A 309 46.06 8.70 -1.30
C THR A 309 45.66 8.95 -2.76
N ASN A 310 44.57 8.34 -3.24
CA ASN A 310 44.16 8.42 -4.63
C ASN A 310 43.37 9.72 -4.91
N LYS A 311 43.71 10.44 -6.00
CA LYS A 311 43.01 11.67 -6.44
C LYS A 311 41.49 11.49 -6.61
N PHE A 312 41.04 10.30 -7.03
CA PHE A 312 39.62 9.99 -7.20
C PHE A 312 38.84 9.87 -5.88
N ARG A 313 39.53 9.80 -4.73
CA ARG A 313 38.90 9.73 -3.42
C ARG A 313 38.00 10.94 -3.13
N LYS A 314 38.33 12.13 -3.67
CA LYS A 314 37.49 13.34 -3.51
C LYS A 314 36.14 13.18 -4.21
N TYR A 315 36.15 12.73 -5.47
CA TYR A 315 34.92 12.50 -6.24
C TYR A 315 34.08 11.38 -5.63
N TRP A 316 34.72 10.28 -5.23
CA TRP A 316 34.04 9.18 -4.54
C TRP A 316 33.35 9.65 -3.25
N LYS A 317 33.99 10.51 -2.44
CA LYS A 317 33.37 11.08 -1.24
C LYS A 317 32.14 11.93 -1.57
N SER A 318 32.23 12.78 -2.60
CA SER A 318 31.11 13.62 -3.04
C SER A 318 29.93 12.78 -3.50
N TYR A 319 30.19 11.84 -4.42
CA TYR A 319 29.22 10.85 -4.90
C TYR A 319 28.55 10.09 -3.76
N HIS A 320 29.35 9.49 -2.87
CA HIS A 320 28.84 8.69 -1.76
C HIS A 320 27.96 9.50 -0.81
N HIS A 321 28.28 10.78 -0.58
CA HIS A 321 27.49 11.64 0.29
C HIS A 321 26.16 12.06 -0.37
N PHE A 322 26.23 12.54 -1.61
CA PHE A 322 25.06 13.05 -2.34
C PHE A 322 24.05 11.92 -2.63
N VAL A 323 24.51 10.82 -3.20
CA VAL A 323 23.66 9.65 -3.51
C VAL A 323 23.12 9.04 -2.23
N GLY A 324 23.93 9.00 -1.16
CA GLY A 324 23.52 8.50 0.15
C GLY A 324 22.35 9.27 0.75
N TYR A 325 22.43 10.61 0.81
CA TYR A 325 21.33 11.41 1.32
C TYR A 325 20.09 11.37 0.44
N ALA A 326 20.26 11.39 -0.88
CA ALA A 326 19.14 11.22 -1.79
C ALA A 326 18.41 9.88 -1.53
N CYS A 327 19.18 8.79 -1.35
CA CYS A 327 18.64 7.47 -1.03
C CYS A 327 17.87 7.46 0.31
N VAL A 328 18.41 8.10 1.35
CA VAL A 328 17.75 8.19 2.66
C VAL A 328 16.42 8.96 2.56
N VAL A 329 16.43 10.12 1.91
CA VAL A 329 15.23 10.95 1.74
C VAL A 329 14.17 10.22 0.93
N ILE A 330 14.54 9.66 -0.22
CA ILE A 330 13.59 8.92 -1.07
C ILE A 330 13.06 7.68 -0.34
N GLY A 331 13.91 6.96 0.41
CA GLY A 331 13.49 5.81 1.23
C GLY A 331 12.42 6.18 2.25
N VAL A 332 12.65 7.24 3.05
CA VAL A 332 11.69 7.73 4.05
C VAL A 332 10.39 8.21 3.40
N VAL A 333 10.46 9.00 2.33
CA VAL A 333 9.28 9.48 1.61
C VAL A 333 8.49 8.31 1.02
N ASN A 334 9.18 7.29 0.50
CA ASN A 334 8.52 6.11 -0.05
C ASN A 334 7.79 5.29 1.02
N VAL A 335 8.30 5.23 2.25
CA VAL A 335 7.61 4.60 3.39
C VAL A 335 6.33 5.36 3.73
N PHE A 336 6.37 6.69 3.79
CA PHE A 336 5.15 7.50 3.98
C PHE A 336 4.12 7.25 2.88
N GLN A 337 4.58 7.23 1.64
CA GLN A 337 3.70 6.93 0.51
C GLN A 337 3.11 5.51 0.64
N GLY A 338 3.91 4.53 1.11
CA GLY A 338 3.46 3.17 1.37
C GLY A 338 2.29 3.09 2.36
N PHE A 339 2.31 3.90 3.43
CA PHE A 339 1.17 4.00 4.36
C PHE A 339 -0.11 4.49 3.66
N GLU A 340 -0.01 5.48 2.77
CA GLU A 340 -1.17 5.96 2.00
C GLU A 340 -1.72 4.89 1.05
N VAL A 341 -0.83 4.13 0.40
CA VAL A 341 -1.20 3.02 -0.50
C VAL A 341 -1.94 1.90 0.23
N MET A 342 -1.56 1.63 1.48
CA MET A 342 -2.21 0.63 2.32
C MET A 342 -3.52 1.13 2.93
N GLY A 343 -3.88 2.41 2.77
CA GLY A 343 -5.03 3.01 3.45
C GLY A 343 -4.78 3.28 4.95
N GLU A 344 -3.53 3.16 5.40
CA GLU A 344 -3.10 3.27 6.79
C GLU A 344 -2.56 4.68 7.12
N GLY A 345 -2.99 5.68 6.35
CA GLY A 345 -2.54 7.08 6.45
C GLY A 345 -2.86 7.75 7.80
N ARG A 346 -3.80 7.20 8.58
CA ARG A 346 -4.21 7.65 9.92
C ARG A 346 -3.97 6.60 11.01
N SER A 347 -3.13 5.60 10.73
CA SER A 347 -2.89 4.47 11.63
C SER A 347 -1.93 4.81 12.78
N TYR A 348 -2.05 4.05 13.88
CA TYR A 348 -1.07 4.08 14.98
C TYR A 348 0.33 3.63 14.51
N ALA A 349 0.41 2.75 13.52
CA ALA A 349 1.69 2.33 12.94
C ALA A 349 2.42 3.50 12.27
N LYS A 350 1.71 4.34 11.50
CA LYS A 350 2.27 5.56 10.91
C LYS A 350 2.68 6.56 11.99
N LEU A 351 1.89 6.72 13.05
CA LEU A 351 2.25 7.54 14.20
C LEU A 351 3.54 7.05 14.86
N GLY A 352 3.66 5.74 15.10
CA GLY A 352 4.86 5.10 15.63
C GLY A 352 6.09 5.37 14.76
N TYR A 353 5.94 5.24 13.43
CA TYR A 353 7.01 5.59 12.48
C TYR A 353 7.43 7.07 12.58
N CYS A 354 6.47 8.00 12.64
CA CYS A 354 6.74 9.42 12.84
C CYS A 354 7.49 9.69 14.15
N LEU A 355 7.08 9.05 15.25
CA LEU A 355 7.74 9.17 16.55
C LEU A 355 9.19 8.67 16.49
N SER A 356 9.44 7.51 15.87
CA SER A 356 10.80 6.97 15.70
C SER A 356 11.69 7.91 14.89
N LEU A 357 11.19 8.49 13.79
CA LEU A 357 11.93 9.49 13.01
C LEU A 357 12.20 10.76 13.82
N SER A 358 11.19 11.24 14.56
CA SER A 358 11.30 12.44 15.38
C SER A 358 12.34 12.25 16.50
N THR A 359 12.36 11.08 17.13
CA THR A 359 13.41 10.70 18.10
C THR A 359 14.79 10.70 17.44
N LEU A 360 14.93 10.11 16.25
CA LEU A 360 16.22 10.08 15.54
C LEU A 360 16.71 11.50 15.21
N ILE A 361 15.83 12.38 14.75
CA ILE A 361 16.14 13.79 14.49
C ILE A 361 16.53 14.50 15.78
N GLY A 362 15.78 14.30 16.88
CA GLY A 362 16.11 14.85 18.19
C GLY A 362 17.49 14.43 18.69
N VAL A 363 17.86 13.15 18.50
CA VAL A 363 19.20 12.63 18.79
C VAL A 363 20.27 13.32 17.94
N CYS A 364 20.00 13.58 16.65
CA CYS A 364 20.93 14.31 15.79
C CYS A 364 21.14 15.73 16.28
N VAL A 365 20.06 16.46 16.59
CA VAL A 365 20.13 17.84 17.14
C VAL A 365 20.92 17.86 18.44
N ALA A 366 20.64 16.94 19.37
CA ALA A 366 21.38 16.84 20.62
C ALA A 366 22.88 16.58 20.40
N MET A 367 23.23 15.71 19.46
CA MET A 367 24.64 15.45 19.13
C MET A 367 25.33 16.63 18.44
N GLU A 368 24.62 17.39 17.58
CA GLU A 368 25.15 18.64 17.01
C GLU A 368 25.42 19.70 18.08
N VAL A 369 24.46 19.91 19.00
CA VAL A 369 24.63 20.86 20.12
C VAL A 369 25.83 20.47 20.97
N ASN A 370 25.97 19.18 21.31
CA ASN A 370 27.11 18.69 22.07
C ASN A 370 28.43 18.90 21.32
N ALA A 371 28.48 18.61 20.01
CA ALA A 371 29.66 18.85 19.19
C ALA A 371 30.07 20.32 19.17
N TRP A 372 29.11 21.25 19.09
CA TRP A 372 29.34 22.69 19.19
C TRP A 372 29.85 23.11 20.56
N VAL A 373 29.26 22.59 21.65
CA VAL A 373 29.74 22.88 23.02
C VAL A 373 31.18 22.43 23.19
N VAL A 374 31.53 21.22 22.73
CA VAL A 374 32.91 20.71 22.79
C VAL A 374 33.86 21.56 21.94
N PHE A 375 33.43 21.99 20.76
CA PHE A 375 34.21 22.89 19.90
C PHE A 375 34.49 24.24 20.59
N CYS A 376 33.46 24.88 21.15
CA CYS A 376 33.61 26.14 21.88
C CYS A 376 34.50 25.99 23.13
N ARG A 377 34.38 24.87 23.86
CA ARG A 377 35.25 24.59 25.01
C ARG A 377 36.71 24.45 24.60
N LYS A 378 37.01 23.69 23.54
CA LYS A 378 38.37 23.54 23.01
C LYS A 378 38.94 24.87 22.52
N ALA A 379 38.14 25.69 21.83
CA ALA A 379 38.57 27.01 21.39
C ALA A 379 38.91 27.93 22.59
N LYS A 380 38.13 27.84 23.68
CA LYS A 380 38.42 28.55 24.93
C LYS A 380 39.70 28.04 25.61
N GLU A 381 39.89 26.72 25.70
CA GLU A 381 41.11 26.11 26.26
C GLU A 381 42.36 26.50 25.45
N GLU A 382 42.28 26.48 24.12
CA GLU A 382 43.38 26.94 23.25
C GLU A 382 43.68 28.43 23.43
N LYS A 383 42.65 29.27 23.59
CA LYS A 383 42.82 30.70 23.89
C LYS A 383 43.51 30.89 25.25
N LEU A 384 43.05 30.23 26.31
CA LEU A 384 43.66 30.30 27.65
C LEU A 384 45.11 29.81 27.65
N ARG A 385 45.42 28.78 26.86
CA ARG A 385 46.79 28.28 26.67
C ARG A 385 47.68 29.26 25.91
N ARG A 386 47.16 29.99 24.91
CA ARG A 386 47.88 31.07 24.21
C ARG A 386 48.13 32.27 25.12
N GLU A 387 47.21 32.57 26.03
CA GLU A 387 47.30 33.66 26.99
C GLU A 387 48.13 33.29 28.25
N GLY A 388 48.69 32.07 28.32
CA GLY A 388 49.56 31.63 29.41
C GLY A 388 48.85 31.29 30.73
N LEU A 389 47.51 31.32 30.76
CA LEU A 389 46.71 31.02 31.96
C LEU A 389 46.64 29.52 32.30
N ILE A 390 47.07 28.65 31.38
CA ILE A 390 47.16 27.20 31.57
C ILE A 390 48.50 26.73 30.99
N GLY A 391 49.55 26.70 31.82
CA GLY A 391 50.90 26.23 31.50
C GLY A 391 51.23 24.92 32.21
N GLY A 392 51.77 23.95 31.48
CA GLY A 392 52.15 22.63 32.01
C GLY A 392 53.37 22.70 32.92
N SER A 393 53.24 22.06 34.09
CA SER A 393 54.36 21.64 34.93
C SER A 393 54.92 20.32 34.39
N GLU A 394 56.15 20.34 33.86
CA GLU A 394 57.05 19.19 33.65
C GLU A 394 58.38 19.79 33.12
N LYS A 395 59.59 19.62 33.65
CA LYS A 395 60.19 18.72 34.65
C LYS A 395 61.35 19.45 35.34
N ALA A 396 61.36 19.49 36.67
CA ALA A 396 62.56 19.68 37.47
C ALA A 396 62.79 18.37 38.24
N SER A 397 63.63 17.49 37.69
CA SER A 397 64.24 16.38 38.42
C SER A 397 65.40 15.83 37.59
N GLY A 398 66.60 16.23 37.99
CA GLY A 398 67.90 15.84 37.45
C GLY A 398 68.94 16.47 38.37
N SER A 399 69.20 15.79 39.48
CA SER A 399 70.04 16.22 40.60
C SER A 399 71.49 16.52 40.21
N SER A 400 72.02 17.64 40.71
CA SER A 400 73.43 17.79 41.03
C SER A 400 73.68 17.28 42.45
N HIS A 401 74.65 16.38 42.65
CA HIS A 401 75.65 16.47 43.74
C HIS A 401 76.65 15.30 43.71
N SER A 402 77.93 15.68 43.72
CA SER A 402 79.15 14.95 44.16
C SER A 402 79.70 13.83 43.29
#